data_AF-A0A7L1ZH62-F1
#
_entry.id   AF-A0A7L1ZH62-F1
#
_cell.length_a   1.000
_cell.length_b   1.000
_cell.length_c   1.000
_cell.angle_alpha   90.00
_cell.angle_beta   90.00
_cell.angle_gamma   90.00
#
_symmetry.space_group_name_H-M   'P 1'
#
loop_
_entity.id
_entity.type
_entity.pdbx_description
1 polymer ?
#
loop_
_entity_poly.entity_id
_entity_poly.type
_entity_poly.pdbx_seq_one_letter_code
_entity_poly.pdbx_strand_id
1 'polypeptide(L)'
;MEPRLVGPGPYRATRLWNEIIELFRAGMPLRKHRCRFKSYERCFKASEAVDCLHELLGSNQNFGPEVTRDQTVKLLKKFLKNHVIEDIKGRWGKEDFEDDGRLYRFPPSSPLKSYPKKPSCGKEVIKFPDWNEPKAGCSQEHIPVKSVTMNSEMWYKRHSIAIGEVPGCRLVFRRELTQTNIEEIWKSMTLSRLQKVLGLDSLDEVLDAKLVNSKHIVQNVYNVNKQGIVTLEDKSKELPHWILSAMKCLANWPSCSDLKQPTYSGFERDVFKTIVDYFGQMKEPLLTFHFFDIFVSVLGLLQKPSKAVEALQISCLLLPPENRKRLQLLVRMMARISLNQDLPPLSESVRTRTLMVQAFSRCILCSKDEIDLDELLAAKLVSFLMDNYQEILSVPSALKSSIEDHVVHLQRVQIKYAGADSDAPLPPPSFCHQIRTGESEYQRATGSHEPLAALLEEIVMNKEISVKDKKKKLKQFQKSYPEVYRVRFPTPESEAMVFPEKTKQKPPILMWALKKPFQPFHRTRSFRM
;
A
#
# COMPACT_ATOMS: atom_id res chain seq x y z
N MET A 1 -1.58 8.84 29.98
CA MET A 1 -1.98 7.42 29.86
C MET A 1 -1.16 6.65 30.87
N GLU A 2 -1.78 6.04 31.87
CA GLU A 2 -1.05 5.22 32.83
C GLU A 2 -0.46 3.98 32.12
N PRO A 3 0.81 3.62 32.39
CA PRO A 3 1.47 2.48 31.76
C PRO A 3 0.80 1.18 32.19
N ARG A 4 0.33 0.40 31.21
CA ARG A 4 -0.34 -0.89 31.44
C ARG A 4 0.71 -1.92 31.88
N LEU A 5 0.44 -2.64 32.97
CA LEU A 5 1.30 -3.74 33.40
C LEU A 5 1.46 -4.78 32.27
N VAL A 6 2.69 -5.00 31.81
CA VAL A 6 3.00 -6.02 30.80
C VAL A 6 3.17 -7.36 31.54
N GLY A 7 2.07 -8.10 31.62
CA GLY A 7 2.03 -9.41 32.27
C GLY A 7 3.01 -10.43 31.68
N PRO A 8 3.38 -11.47 32.45
CA PRO A 8 4.28 -12.53 32.00
C PRO A 8 3.65 -13.32 30.84
N GLY A 9 4.34 -13.38 29.69
CA GLY A 9 3.89 -14.08 28.49
C GLY A 9 5.01 -14.17 27.45
N PRO A 10 4.84 -14.99 26.38
CA PRO A 10 5.83 -15.09 25.31
C PRO A 10 6.07 -13.71 24.67
N TYR A 11 7.31 -13.43 24.30
CA TYR A 11 7.75 -12.14 23.72
C TYR A 11 7.61 -10.91 24.64
N ARG A 12 7.48 -11.09 25.97
CA ARG A 12 7.43 -9.99 26.95
C ARG A 12 8.58 -8.98 26.77
N ALA A 13 9.81 -9.46 26.58
CA ALA A 13 10.97 -8.59 26.36
C ALA A 13 10.82 -7.71 25.12
N THR A 14 10.30 -8.25 24.02
CA THR A 14 10.06 -7.52 22.76
C THR A 14 8.94 -6.48 22.93
N ARG A 15 7.89 -6.80 23.69
CA ARG A 15 6.80 -5.85 23.97
C ARG A 15 7.28 -4.68 24.82
N LEU A 16 8.03 -4.96 25.89
CA LEU A 16 8.64 -3.93 26.73
C LEU A 16 9.60 -3.07 25.92
N TRP A 17 10.44 -3.68 25.07
CA TRP A 17 11.33 -2.95 24.17
C TRP A 17 10.58 -1.97 23.25
N ASN A 18 9.50 -2.42 22.61
CA ASN A 18 8.70 -1.56 21.72
C ASN A 18 7.99 -0.44 22.48
N GLU A 19 7.43 -0.73 23.65
CA GLU A 19 6.75 0.26 24.50
C GLU A 19 7.72 1.34 24.97
N ILE A 20 8.92 0.96 25.40
CA ILE A 20 9.95 1.93 25.82
C ILE A 20 10.36 2.80 24.63
N ILE A 21 10.49 2.25 23.41
CA ILE A 21 10.80 3.06 22.22
C ILE A 21 9.68 4.06 21.91
N GLU A 22 8.41 3.65 21.98
CA GLU A 22 7.27 4.54 21.75
C GLU A 22 7.22 5.66 22.78
N LEU A 23 7.35 5.32 24.08
CA LEU A 23 7.35 6.28 25.17
C LEU A 23 8.56 7.22 25.10
N PHE A 24 9.75 6.70 24.79
CA PHE A 24 10.96 7.50 24.64
C PHE A 24 10.85 8.48 23.47
N ARG A 25 10.35 8.05 22.31
CA ARG A 25 10.12 8.95 21.17
C ARG A 25 9.05 10.01 21.44
N ALA A 26 8.03 9.68 22.22
CA ALA A 26 6.97 10.62 22.58
C ALA A 26 7.37 11.59 23.70
N GLY A 27 8.21 11.16 24.64
CA GLY A 27 8.63 11.95 25.81
C GLY A 27 9.90 12.78 25.61
N MET A 28 10.70 12.49 24.58
CA MET A 28 11.99 13.17 24.40
C MET A 28 11.83 14.60 23.86
N PRO A 29 12.33 15.63 24.57
CA PRO A 29 12.28 17.01 24.10
C PRO A 29 13.27 17.24 22.95
N LEU A 30 12.75 17.54 21.76
CA LEU A 30 13.56 17.88 20.59
C LEU A 30 13.79 19.39 20.53
N ARG A 31 15.04 19.82 20.65
CA ARG A 31 15.44 21.25 20.68
C ARG A 31 16.35 21.60 19.51
N LYS A 32 16.56 22.90 19.32
CA LYS A 32 17.54 23.43 18.39
C LYS A 32 18.87 23.60 19.13
N HIS A 33 19.91 22.91 18.68
CA HIS A 33 21.25 23.00 19.27
C HIS A 33 22.24 23.59 18.27
N ARG A 34 23.03 24.58 18.71
CA ARG A 34 24.13 25.13 17.93
C ARG A 34 25.43 24.43 18.31
N CYS A 35 26.09 23.79 17.36
CA CYS A 35 27.37 23.12 17.55
C CYS A 35 28.29 23.43 16.37
N ARG A 36 29.52 23.88 16.65
CA ARG A 36 30.54 24.24 15.64
C ARG A 36 29.99 25.13 14.51
N PHE A 37 29.43 26.28 14.89
CA PHE A 37 28.86 27.30 13.99
C PHE A 37 27.67 26.85 13.11
N LYS A 38 27.19 25.60 13.23
CA LYS A 38 25.98 25.10 12.58
C LYS A 38 24.86 24.91 13.59
N SER A 39 23.63 25.24 13.21
CA SER A 39 22.43 25.00 14.03
C SER A 39 21.74 23.75 13.52
N TYR A 40 21.48 22.81 14.42
CA TYR A 40 20.78 21.56 14.14
C TYR A 40 19.41 21.59 14.78
N GLU A 41 18.37 21.27 13.99
CA GLU A 41 16.97 21.24 14.42
C GLU A 41 16.54 19.81 14.71
N ARG A 42 15.56 19.64 15.61
CA ARG A 42 15.03 18.33 16.05
C ARG A 42 16.11 17.36 16.59
N CYS A 43 17.06 17.89 17.35
CA CYS A 43 18.15 17.12 17.95
C CYS A 43 18.11 17.21 19.48
N PHE A 44 18.86 16.34 20.15
CA PHE A 44 19.01 16.32 21.61
C PHE A 44 20.43 15.92 22.01
N LYS A 45 20.85 16.28 23.22
CA LYS A 45 22.16 15.83 23.77
C LYS A 45 22.08 14.42 24.32
N ALA A 46 23.20 13.71 24.33
CA ALA A 46 23.30 12.37 24.91
C ALA A 46 22.89 12.35 26.39
N SER A 47 23.37 13.32 27.18
CA SER A 47 22.98 13.53 28.58
C SER A 47 21.48 13.74 28.78
N GLU A 48 20.86 14.59 27.97
CA GLU A 48 19.40 14.84 28.02
C GLU A 48 18.61 13.56 27.69
N ALA A 49 19.11 12.72 26.77
CA ALA A 49 18.49 11.43 26.46
C ALA A 49 18.61 10.43 27.59
N VAL A 50 19.74 10.43 28.30
CA VAL A 50 19.95 9.59 29.49
C VAL A 50 19.01 10.02 30.62
N ASP A 51 18.88 11.33 30.87
CA ASP A 51 17.96 11.87 31.89
C ASP A 51 16.51 11.49 31.59
N CYS A 52 16.05 11.74 30.37
CA CYS A 52 14.69 11.46 29.94
C CYS A 52 14.37 9.95 29.99
N LEU A 53 15.27 9.10 29.50
CA LEU A 53 15.04 7.65 29.53
C LEU A 53 15.12 7.09 30.94
N HIS A 54 15.99 7.62 31.81
CA HIS A 54 16.10 7.20 33.20
C HIS A 54 14.82 7.52 33.98
N GLU A 55 14.27 8.72 33.80
CA GLU A 55 12.99 9.13 34.40
C GLU A 55 11.80 8.30 33.87
N LEU A 56 11.80 7.97 32.57
CA LEU A 56 10.79 7.10 31.95
C LEU A 56 10.87 5.65 32.46
N LEU A 57 12.07 5.12 32.68
CA LEU A 57 12.26 3.77 33.23
C LEU A 57 11.89 3.71 34.71
N GLY A 58 12.22 4.74 35.49
CA GLY A 58 11.86 4.84 36.91
C GLY A 58 10.35 5.04 37.14
N SER A 59 9.66 5.69 36.20
CA SER A 59 8.20 5.91 36.25
C SER A 59 7.39 4.70 35.78
N ASN A 60 8.02 3.70 35.17
CA ASN A 60 7.33 2.55 34.58
C ASN A 60 7.20 1.43 35.60
N GLN A 61 5.96 1.06 35.97
CA GLN A 61 5.67 0.02 36.96
C GLN A 61 6.26 -1.37 36.61
N ASN A 62 6.68 -1.60 35.35
CA ASN A 62 7.34 -2.83 34.91
C ASN A 62 8.83 -2.92 35.29
N PHE A 63 9.46 -1.79 35.62
CA PHE A 63 10.84 -1.68 36.07
C PHE A 63 10.81 -1.12 37.49
N GLY A 64 11.46 -1.78 38.44
CA GLY A 64 11.53 -1.24 39.81
C GLY A 64 12.29 0.09 39.86
N PRO A 65 12.20 0.85 40.96
CA PRO A 65 12.93 2.10 41.17
C PRO A 65 14.47 1.94 41.24
N GLU A 66 15.02 0.77 40.93
CA GLU A 66 16.44 0.40 41.00
C GLU A 66 17.20 0.55 39.67
N VAL A 67 16.62 1.20 38.66
CA VAL A 67 17.32 1.42 37.38
C VAL A 67 18.45 2.43 37.57
N THR A 68 19.69 2.01 37.34
CA THR A 68 20.85 2.91 37.42
C THR A 68 21.07 3.66 36.12
N ARG A 69 21.67 4.86 36.21
CA ARG A 69 22.03 5.67 35.04
C ARG A 69 22.89 4.90 34.03
N ASP A 70 23.79 4.04 34.51
CA ASP A 70 24.62 3.19 33.66
C ASP A 70 23.82 2.14 32.88
N GLN A 71 22.73 1.61 33.46
CA GLN A 71 21.83 0.69 32.75
C GLN A 71 21.07 1.42 31.64
N THR A 72 20.68 2.68 31.86
CA THR A 72 20.08 3.56 30.84
C THR A 72 21.04 3.80 29.68
N VAL A 73 22.32 4.09 29.97
CA VAL A 73 23.37 4.24 28.93
C VAL A 73 23.54 2.95 28.13
N LYS A 74 23.55 1.78 28.79
CA LYS A 74 23.60 0.48 28.10
C LYS A 74 22.37 0.24 27.21
N LEU A 75 21.19 0.73 27.58
CA LEU A 75 19.99 0.65 26.75
C LEU A 75 20.08 1.59 25.54
N LEU A 76 20.57 2.81 25.72
CA LEU A 76 20.80 3.77 24.64
C LEU A 76 21.87 3.30 23.64
N LYS A 77 22.91 2.60 24.10
CA LYS A 77 23.85 1.88 23.22
C LYS A 77 23.12 0.90 22.29
N LYS A 78 22.14 0.16 22.81
CA LYS A 78 21.31 -0.75 22.00
C LYS A 78 20.33 0.00 21.09
N PHE A 79 19.87 1.20 21.46
CA PHE A 79 19.05 2.05 20.60
C PHE A 79 19.84 2.56 19.39
N LEU A 80 21.10 2.95 19.60
CA LEU A 80 22.00 3.36 18.52
C LEU A 80 22.35 2.19 17.58
N LYS A 81 22.52 0.98 18.14
CA LYS A 81 22.76 -0.24 17.34
C LYS A 81 21.56 -0.62 16.47
N ASN A 82 20.35 -0.55 17.01
CA ASN A 82 19.11 -0.97 16.32
C ASN A 82 18.42 0.17 15.53
N HIS A 83 19.13 1.26 15.24
CA HIS A 83 18.63 2.41 14.47
C HIS A 83 17.35 3.06 15.06
N VAL A 84 17.25 3.10 16.38
CA VAL A 84 16.21 3.87 17.10
C VAL A 84 16.61 5.34 17.19
N ILE A 85 17.90 5.60 17.37
CA ILE A 85 18.56 6.92 17.40
C ILE A 85 19.76 6.90 16.43
N GLU A 86 20.14 8.05 15.90
CA GLU A 86 21.32 8.22 15.06
C GLU A 86 22.15 9.44 15.50
N ASP A 87 23.47 9.40 15.31
CA ASP A 87 24.36 10.57 15.46
C ASP A 87 23.93 11.67 14.47
N ILE A 88 24.20 12.95 14.76
CA ILE A 88 23.88 14.08 13.86
C ILE A 88 24.50 13.94 12.46
N LYS A 89 25.56 13.13 12.34
CA LYS A 89 26.21 12.75 11.08
C LYS A 89 25.56 11.55 10.37
N GLY A 90 24.45 11.02 10.88
CA GLY A 90 23.74 9.85 10.32
C GLY A 90 24.45 8.51 10.57
N ARG A 91 25.32 8.44 11.58
CA ARG A 91 26.03 7.19 11.94
C ARG A 91 25.25 6.43 13.01
N TRP A 92 25.13 5.12 12.82
CA TRP A 92 24.43 4.19 13.71
C TRP A 92 25.03 2.79 13.58
N GLY A 93 24.60 1.83 14.41
CA GLY A 93 25.03 0.42 14.33
C GLY A 93 26.22 0.05 15.23
N LYS A 94 26.88 1.03 15.86
CA LYS A 94 27.91 0.81 16.89
C LYS A 94 27.34 1.10 18.29
N GLU A 95 27.88 0.43 19.30
CA GLU A 95 27.49 0.62 20.72
C GLU A 95 28.41 1.67 21.41
N ASP A 96 28.79 2.73 20.69
CA ASP A 96 29.70 3.79 21.11
C ASP A 96 28.99 5.00 21.74
N PHE A 97 27.76 4.81 22.21
CA PHE A 97 27.00 5.84 22.93
C PHE A 97 27.57 6.06 24.34
N GLU A 98 27.80 7.30 24.72
CA GLU A 98 28.31 7.71 26.03
C GLU A 98 27.46 8.85 26.59
N ASP A 99 27.43 8.99 27.91
CA ASP A 99 26.74 10.11 28.59
C ASP A 99 27.59 11.38 28.47
N ASP A 100 27.50 12.04 27.31
CA ASP A 100 28.26 13.24 26.98
C ASP A 100 27.40 14.35 26.34
N GLY A 101 28.08 15.36 25.81
CA GLY A 101 27.45 16.49 25.12
C GLY A 101 27.23 16.27 23.61
N ARG A 102 27.44 15.05 23.08
CA ARG A 102 27.21 14.78 21.66
C ARG A 102 25.73 14.87 21.33
N LEU A 103 25.46 15.27 20.10
CA LEU A 103 24.11 15.49 19.63
C LEU A 103 23.62 14.30 18.80
N TYR A 104 22.43 13.84 19.12
CA TYR A 104 21.74 12.74 18.46
C TYR A 104 20.38 13.22 17.93
N ARG A 105 19.82 12.48 16.98
CA ARG A 105 18.50 12.73 16.41
C ARG A 105 17.75 11.41 16.20
N PHE A 106 16.43 11.50 16.08
CA PHE A 106 15.63 10.35 15.68
C PHE A 106 15.64 10.20 14.14
N PRO A 107 15.84 8.98 13.62
CA PRO A 107 15.68 8.72 12.20
C PRO A 107 14.25 9.02 11.72
N PRO A 108 14.08 9.53 10.48
CA PRO A 108 12.77 9.88 9.91
C PRO A 108 11.84 8.66 9.76
N SER A 109 12.40 7.45 9.65
CA SER A 109 11.66 6.19 9.70
C SER A 109 11.81 5.55 11.09
N SER A 110 10.68 5.26 11.75
CA SER A 110 10.69 4.48 13.00
C SER A 110 11.08 3.03 12.72
N PRO A 111 12.00 2.42 13.47
CA PRO A 111 12.26 0.98 13.37
C PRO A 111 11.05 0.14 13.85
N LEU A 112 10.10 0.76 14.56
CA LEU A 112 8.79 0.17 14.79
C LEU A 112 7.98 0.28 13.50
N LYS A 113 7.80 -0.84 12.78
CA LYS A 113 6.74 -0.96 11.77
C LYS A 113 5.44 -0.52 12.44
N SER A 114 4.92 0.64 12.07
CA SER A 114 3.59 1.06 12.46
C SER A 114 2.61 0.00 11.98
N TYR A 115 1.97 -0.70 12.91
CA TYR A 115 0.70 -1.32 12.59
C TYR A 115 -0.23 -0.21 12.06
N PRO A 116 -0.97 -0.44 10.97
CA PRO A 116 -1.76 0.60 10.33
C PRO A 116 -2.77 1.17 11.32
N LYS A 117 -2.45 2.34 11.89
CA LYS A 117 -3.43 3.15 12.60
C LYS A 117 -4.34 3.74 11.53
N LYS A 118 -5.63 3.38 11.58
CA LYS A 118 -6.68 4.07 10.83
C LYS A 118 -6.53 5.58 11.07
N PRO A 119 -6.46 6.42 10.02
CA PRO A 119 -6.57 7.85 10.22
C PRO A 119 -7.94 8.14 10.85
N SER A 120 -7.95 8.91 11.92
CA SER A 120 -9.15 9.60 12.39
C SER A 120 -9.51 10.63 11.32
N CYS A 121 -10.40 10.26 10.41
CA CYS A 121 -10.94 11.13 9.38
C CYS A 121 -11.80 12.21 10.05
N GLY A 122 -11.27 13.44 10.08
CA GLY A 122 -12.09 14.64 10.19
C GLY A 122 -13.01 14.71 8.98
N LYS A 123 -14.30 14.93 9.23
CA LYS A 123 -15.34 15.02 8.21
C LYS A 123 -15.10 16.26 7.34
N GLU A 124 -14.52 16.08 6.16
CA GLU A 124 -14.81 16.95 5.02
C GLU A 124 -15.33 16.08 3.88
N VAL A 125 -16.64 16.07 3.75
CA VAL A 125 -17.37 15.38 2.69
C VAL A 125 -17.25 16.23 1.44
N ILE A 126 -16.36 15.86 0.53
CA ILE A 126 -16.46 16.28 -0.87
C ILE A 126 -17.67 15.55 -1.46
N LYS A 127 -18.75 16.27 -1.74
CA LYS A 127 -19.92 15.73 -2.43
C LYS A 127 -19.60 15.54 -3.91
N PHE A 128 -19.64 14.29 -4.38
CA PHE A 128 -19.68 13.96 -5.81
C PHE A 128 -21.11 14.16 -6.36
N PRO A 129 -21.28 14.53 -7.65
CA PRO A 129 -22.60 14.75 -8.23
C PRO A 129 -23.33 13.41 -8.42
N ASP A 130 -24.61 13.40 -8.03
CA ASP A 130 -25.52 12.28 -8.20
C ASP A 130 -26.02 12.25 -9.67
N TRP A 131 -25.85 11.11 -10.35
CA TRP A 131 -26.13 10.95 -11.79
C TRP A 131 -27.15 9.83 -12.03
N ASN A 132 -28.27 9.88 -11.33
CA ASN A 132 -29.47 9.12 -11.69
C ASN A 132 -30.40 9.97 -12.57
N GLU A 133 -29.97 10.26 -13.81
CA GLU A 133 -30.88 10.57 -14.92
C GLU A 133 -30.30 9.99 -16.22
N PRO A 134 -31.02 9.12 -16.95
CA PRO A 134 -30.62 8.70 -18.28
C PRO A 134 -30.99 9.78 -19.31
N LYS A 135 -29.99 10.41 -19.92
CA LYS A 135 -30.20 11.19 -21.15
C LYS A 135 -30.20 10.27 -22.37
N ALA A 136 -31.24 10.44 -23.18
CA ALA A 136 -31.55 9.69 -24.38
C ALA A 136 -30.54 9.89 -25.54
N GLY A 137 -30.38 8.86 -26.37
CA GLY A 137 -30.01 8.99 -27.79
C GLY A 137 -28.84 8.12 -28.27
N CYS A 138 -29.16 7.11 -29.11
CA CYS A 138 -28.45 6.45 -30.23
C CYS A 138 -26.91 6.43 -30.30
N SER A 139 -26.22 5.39 -30.79
CA SER A 139 -26.61 4.28 -31.67
C SER A 139 -25.53 3.18 -31.62
N GLN A 140 -25.97 1.92 -31.66
CA GLN A 140 -25.12 0.72 -31.73
C GLN A 140 -24.44 0.60 -33.10
N GLU A 141 -23.15 0.23 -33.10
CA GLU A 141 -22.57 -0.57 -34.17
C GLU A 141 -21.93 -1.83 -33.58
N HIS A 142 -22.25 -2.94 -34.23
CA HIS A 142 -22.14 -4.31 -33.78
C HIS A 142 -20.80 -4.90 -34.24
N ILE A 143 -20.03 -5.53 -33.35
CA ILE A 143 -18.94 -6.45 -33.73
C ILE A 143 -19.20 -7.79 -33.01
N PRO A 144 -19.26 -8.93 -33.72
CA PRO A 144 -19.78 -10.17 -33.17
C PRO A 144 -18.69 -10.92 -32.38
N VAL A 145 -18.91 -11.09 -31.08
CA VAL A 145 -18.18 -12.09 -30.29
C VAL A 145 -19.01 -13.37 -30.26
N LYS A 146 -18.48 -14.43 -30.89
CA LYS A 146 -19.07 -15.77 -30.88
C LYS A 146 -19.29 -16.25 -29.45
N SER A 147 -20.54 -16.53 -29.09
CA SER A 147 -20.91 -17.26 -27.88
C SER A 147 -20.48 -18.72 -28.03
N VAL A 148 -19.61 -19.20 -27.15
CA VAL A 148 -19.40 -20.64 -26.96
C VAL A 148 -20.63 -21.16 -26.21
N THR A 149 -21.57 -21.73 -26.96
CA THR A 149 -22.68 -22.52 -26.42
C THR A 149 -22.07 -23.81 -25.87
N MET A 150 -21.98 -23.92 -24.55
CA MET A 150 -21.61 -25.18 -23.90
C MET A 150 -22.91 -25.92 -23.56
N ASN A 151 -23.15 -27.01 -24.28
CA ASN A 151 -24.39 -27.77 -24.26
C ASN A 151 -24.68 -28.35 -22.87
N SER A 152 -25.84 -27.98 -22.31
CA SER A 152 -26.30 -28.31 -20.96
C SER A 152 -27.19 -29.56 -20.92
N GLU A 153 -26.69 -30.72 -21.37
CA GLU A 153 -27.53 -31.93 -21.43
C GLU A 153 -26.97 -33.20 -20.74
N MET A 154 -25.80 -33.15 -20.09
CA MET A 154 -25.22 -34.37 -19.49
C MET A 154 -24.91 -34.35 -17.99
N TRP A 155 -25.39 -33.36 -17.22
CA TRP A 155 -25.04 -33.25 -15.79
C TRP A 155 -26.06 -33.79 -14.79
N TYR A 156 -27.29 -34.14 -15.21
CA TYR A 156 -28.38 -34.49 -14.28
C TYR A 156 -28.46 -35.96 -13.85
N LYS A 157 -27.51 -36.81 -14.24
CA LYS A 157 -27.57 -38.26 -13.94
C LYS A 157 -26.26 -38.76 -13.39
N ARG A 158 -26.00 -38.49 -12.11
CA ARG A 158 -25.36 -39.39 -11.14
C ARG A 158 -25.13 -38.64 -9.82
N HIS A 159 -25.64 -39.25 -8.75
CA HIS A 159 -25.51 -38.86 -7.33
C HIS A 159 -26.55 -37.86 -6.82
N SER A 160 -27.76 -38.38 -6.60
CA SER A 160 -28.67 -37.88 -5.58
C SER A 160 -28.09 -38.19 -4.19
N ILE A 161 -27.19 -37.35 -3.72
CA ILE A 161 -26.92 -37.18 -2.29
C ILE A 161 -27.39 -35.75 -2.01
N ALA A 162 -28.21 -35.55 -0.99
CA ALA A 162 -28.72 -34.26 -0.59
C ALA A 162 -27.58 -33.28 -0.28
N ILE A 163 -27.06 -32.61 -1.30
CA ILE A 163 -26.28 -31.39 -1.16
C ILE A 163 -27.34 -30.31 -0.99
N GLY A 164 -27.44 -29.77 0.22
CA GLY A 164 -28.27 -28.59 0.48
C GLY A 164 -28.01 -27.52 -0.57
N GLU A 165 -29.05 -26.76 -0.92
CA GLU A 165 -29.05 -25.72 -1.96
C GLU A 165 -27.67 -25.10 -2.19
N VAL A 166 -27.06 -25.38 -3.34
CA VAL A 166 -25.79 -24.74 -3.72
C VAL A 166 -26.07 -23.25 -3.76
N PRO A 167 -25.38 -22.40 -2.97
CA PRO A 167 -25.64 -20.97 -2.97
C PRO A 167 -25.46 -20.45 -4.40
N GLY A 168 -26.49 -19.83 -4.96
CA GLY A 168 -26.46 -19.33 -6.33
C GLY A 168 -25.22 -18.45 -6.54
N CYS A 169 -24.31 -18.86 -7.43
CA CYS A 169 -23.18 -18.02 -7.80
C CYS A 169 -23.70 -16.82 -8.59
N ARG A 170 -23.49 -15.60 -8.10
CA ARG A 170 -23.74 -14.39 -8.90
C ARG A 170 -22.43 -13.92 -9.49
N LEU A 171 -22.32 -13.98 -10.82
CA LEU A 171 -21.21 -13.36 -11.54
C LEU A 171 -21.37 -11.84 -11.40
N VAL A 172 -20.48 -11.20 -10.64
CA VAL A 172 -20.39 -9.75 -10.61
C VAL A 172 -19.37 -9.33 -11.65
N PHE A 173 -19.88 -8.98 -12.83
CA PHE A 173 -19.08 -8.30 -13.84
C PHE A 173 -18.65 -6.96 -13.27
N ARG A 174 -17.33 -6.74 -13.12
CA ARG A 174 -16.82 -5.39 -12.86
C ARG A 174 -17.11 -4.53 -14.08
N ARG A 175 -17.44 -3.27 -13.83
CA ARG A 175 -17.77 -2.23 -14.82
C ARG A 175 -16.89 -2.36 -16.07
N GLU A 176 -17.52 -2.22 -17.25
CA GLU A 176 -16.79 -2.00 -18.49
C GLU A 176 -15.90 -0.76 -18.33
N LEU A 177 -14.58 -0.96 -18.41
CA LEU A 177 -13.65 0.16 -18.39
C LEU A 177 -13.74 0.88 -19.73
N THR A 178 -14.23 2.11 -19.72
CA THR A 178 -14.15 2.99 -20.88
C THR A 178 -12.69 3.35 -21.17
N GLN A 179 -12.40 3.73 -22.42
CA GLN A 179 -11.07 4.18 -22.83
C GLN A 179 -10.54 5.35 -21.97
N THR A 180 -11.42 6.26 -21.55
CA THR A 180 -11.09 7.37 -20.65
C THR A 180 -10.63 6.90 -19.25
N ASN A 181 -11.20 5.81 -18.74
CA ASN A 181 -10.78 5.25 -17.46
C ASN A 181 -9.38 4.65 -17.57
N ILE A 182 -9.07 4.00 -18.70
CA ILE A 182 -7.73 3.45 -18.97
C ILE A 182 -6.70 4.59 -19.06
N GLU A 183 -7.03 5.66 -19.77
CA GLU A 183 -6.20 6.87 -19.88
C GLU A 183 -5.89 7.48 -18.49
N GLU A 184 -6.89 7.61 -17.62
CA GLU A 184 -6.69 8.13 -16.26
C GLU A 184 -5.89 7.18 -15.35
N ILE A 185 -6.06 5.87 -15.51
CA ILE A 185 -5.20 4.87 -14.83
C ILE A 185 -3.74 5.05 -15.28
N TRP A 186 -3.51 5.22 -16.58
CA TRP A 186 -2.18 5.50 -17.12
C TRP A 186 -1.58 6.77 -16.52
N LYS A 187 -2.35 7.86 -16.47
CA LYS A 187 -1.92 9.12 -15.88
C LYS A 187 -1.57 8.97 -14.40
N SER A 188 -2.48 8.43 -13.59
CA SER A 188 -2.29 8.30 -12.14
C SER A 188 -1.12 7.38 -11.77
N MET A 189 -0.97 6.23 -12.43
CA MET A 189 0.13 5.30 -12.17
C MET A 189 1.47 5.84 -12.66
N THR A 190 1.51 6.53 -13.80
CA THR A 190 2.73 7.18 -14.32
C THR A 190 3.22 8.28 -13.38
N LEU A 191 2.31 9.15 -12.89
CA LEU A 191 2.63 10.18 -11.92
C LEU A 191 3.08 9.60 -10.58
N SER A 192 2.39 8.58 -10.06
CA SER A 192 2.81 7.90 -8.83
C SER A 192 4.20 7.26 -8.96
N ARG A 193 4.54 6.73 -10.14
CA ARG A 193 5.90 6.21 -10.40
C ARG A 193 6.92 7.34 -10.46
N LEU A 194 6.64 8.44 -11.17
CA LEU A 194 7.52 9.60 -11.24
C LEU A 194 7.84 10.15 -9.84
N GLN A 195 6.82 10.32 -8.99
CA GLN A 195 6.97 10.76 -7.61
C GLN A 195 7.94 9.87 -6.81
N LYS A 196 7.77 8.55 -6.91
CA LYS A 196 8.62 7.57 -6.22
C LYS A 196 10.07 7.60 -6.71
N VAL A 197 10.28 7.82 -8.02
CA VAL A 197 11.62 7.87 -8.61
C VAL A 197 12.34 9.15 -8.22
N LEU A 198 11.63 10.29 -8.25
CA LEU A 198 12.14 11.59 -7.80
C LEU A 198 12.35 11.65 -6.28
N GLY A 199 11.63 10.83 -5.51
CA GLY A 199 11.70 10.82 -4.06
C GLY A 199 11.05 12.04 -3.41
N LEU A 200 10.00 12.58 -4.04
CA LEU A 200 9.26 13.75 -3.59
C LEU A 200 8.02 13.33 -2.78
N ASP A 201 7.69 14.11 -1.74
CA ASP A 201 6.50 13.88 -0.91
C ASP A 201 5.20 14.27 -1.64
N SER A 202 5.25 15.26 -2.53
CA SER A 202 4.20 15.59 -3.51
C SER A 202 4.81 16.01 -4.85
N LEU A 203 4.05 15.85 -5.95
CA LEU A 203 4.42 16.36 -7.28
C LEU A 203 3.91 17.79 -7.53
N ASP A 204 3.08 18.34 -6.65
CA ASP A 204 2.40 19.63 -6.87
C ASP A 204 3.37 20.82 -7.03
N GLU A 205 4.55 20.74 -6.41
CA GLU A 205 5.59 21.78 -6.50
C GLU A 205 6.34 21.75 -7.85
N VAL A 206 6.27 20.64 -8.58
CA VAL A 206 7.10 20.37 -9.77
C VAL A 206 6.24 20.22 -11.04
N LEU A 207 4.95 19.89 -10.88
CA LEU A 207 4.06 19.59 -11.99
C LEU A 207 2.61 19.89 -11.62
N ASP A 208 1.94 20.71 -12.45
CA ASP A 208 0.48 20.79 -12.41
C ASP A 208 -0.13 19.57 -13.11
N ALA A 209 -0.68 18.65 -12.31
CA ALA A 209 -1.34 17.44 -12.79
C ALA A 209 -2.50 17.72 -13.76
N LYS A 210 -3.07 18.93 -13.78
CA LYS A 210 -4.13 19.32 -14.72
C LYS A 210 -3.61 19.51 -16.15
N LEU A 211 -2.35 19.91 -16.31
CA LEU A 211 -1.73 20.14 -17.62
C LEU A 211 -1.32 18.83 -18.31
N VAL A 212 -1.26 17.72 -17.56
CA VAL A 212 -0.93 16.40 -18.11
C VAL A 212 -2.13 15.80 -18.84
N ASN A 213 -2.01 15.64 -20.15
CA ASN A 213 -3.01 14.96 -20.98
C ASN A 213 -2.81 13.44 -20.94
N SER A 214 -3.81 12.73 -20.41
CA SER A 214 -3.79 11.27 -20.26
C SER A 214 -3.72 10.52 -21.60
N LYS A 215 -4.26 11.11 -22.68
CA LYS A 215 -4.18 10.54 -24.05
C LYS A 215 -2.76 10.50 -24.60
N HIS A 216 -1.96 11.54 -24.32
CA HIS A 216 -0.58 11.61 -24.80
C HIS A 216 0.26 10.46 -24.27
N ILE A 217 0.07 10.08 -23.00
CA ILE A 217 0.79 8.98 -22.35
C ILE A 217 0.48 7.66 -23.07
N VAL A 218 -0.79 7.36 -23.30
CA VAL A 218 -1.22 6.13 -23.98
C VAL A 218 -0.68 6.08 -25.41
N GLN A 219 -0.78 7.18 -26.17
CA GLN A 219 -0.22 7.27 -27.52
C GLN A 219 1.30 7.05 -27.53
N ASN A 220 2.02 7.67 -26.60
CA ASN A 220 3.46 7.50 -26.46
C ASN A 220 3.86 6.05 -26.13
N VAL A 221 3.01 5.27 -25.48
CA VAL A 221 3.29 3.87 -25.13
C VAL A 221 2.95 2.91 -26.27
N TYR A 222 1.77 3.07 -26.88
CA TYR A 222 1.24 2.09 -27.83
C TYR A 222 1.49 2.45 -29.30
N ASN A 223 1.57 3.73 -29.66
CA ASN A 223 1.78 4.18 -31.03
C ASN A 223 3.29 4.35 -31.31
N VAL A 224 4.05 3.26 -31.23
CA VAL A 224 5.50 3.25 -31.52
C VAL A 224 5.84 2.32 -32.68
N ASN A 225 6.80 2.72 -33.50
CA ASN A 225 7.31 1.90 -34.59
C ASN A 225 8.26 0.79 -34.07
N LYS A 226 8.71 -0.10 -34.96
CA LYS A 226 9.68 -1.17 -34.62
C LYS A 226 11.01 -0.67 -34.04
N GLN A 227 11.34 0.61 -34.27
CA GLN A 227 12.56 1.27 -33.79
C GLN A 227 12.32 2.12 -32.52
N GLY A 228 11.13 1.99 -31.90
CA GLY A 228 10.73 2.73 -30.70
C GLY A 228 10.39 4.21 -30.92
N ILE A 229 10.29 4.68 -32.16
CA ILE A 229 9.90 6.06 -32.48
C ILE A 229 8.38 6.20 -32.48
N VAL A 230 7.87 7.28 -31.90
CA VAL A 230 6.44 7.59 -31.87
C VAL A 230 5.89 7.81 -33.29
N THR A 231 4.74 7.18 -33.58
CA THR A 231 3.97 7.37 -34.81
C THR A 231 2.86 8.38 -34.55
N LEU A 232 2.81 9.45 -35.35
CA LEU A 232 1.77 10.46 -35.26
C LEU A 232 0.61 10.08 -36.19
N GLU A 233 -0.62 10.21 -35.69
CA GLU A 233 -1.84 9.99 -36.48
C GLU A 233 -2.04 11.13 -37.49
N ASP A 234 -1.69 12.35 -37.10
CA ASP A 234 -1.76 13.54 -37.93
C ASP A 234 -0.40 13.84 -38.59
N LYS A 235 -0.35 13.68 -39.91
CA LYS A 235 0.85 13.92 -40.72
C LYS A 235 1.25 15.39 -40.80
N SER A 236 0.34 16.33 -40.55
CA SER A 236 0.64 17.77 -40.60
C SER A 236 1.58 18.23 -39.49
N LYS A 237 1.63 17.47 -38.38
CA LYS A 237 2.44 17.74 -37.20
C LYS A 237 3.84 17.13 -37.26
N GLU A 238 4.11 16.35 -38.31
CA GLU A 238 5.44 15.80 -38.56
C GLU A 238 6.47 16.88 -38.93
N LEU A 239 7.74 16.55 -38.75
CA LEU A 239 8.82 17.41 -39.24
C LEU A 239 8.73 17.53 -40.76
N PRO A 240 8.97 18.72 -41.34
CA PRO A 240 9.04 18.88 -42.79
C PRO A 240 9.99 17.87 -43.42
N HIS A 241 9.62 17.33 -44.58
CA HIS A 241 10.42 16.31 -45.26
C HIS A 241 11.87 16.75 -45.50
N TRP A 242 12.08 18.02 -45.85
CA TRP A 242 13.41 18.58 -46.07
C TRP A 242 14.28 18.55 -44.81
N ILE A 243 13.71 18.77 -43.62
CA ILE A 243 14.42 18.61 -42.34
C ILE A 243 14.78 17.15 -42.10
N LEU A 244 13.84 16.24 -42.32
CA LEU A 244 14.12 14.81 -42.12
C LEU A 244 15.24 14.32 -43.06
N SER A 245 15.25 14.78 -44.31
CA SER A 245 16.33 14.50 -45.27
C SER A 245 17.66 15.12 -44.81
N ALA A 246 17.67 16.37 -44.35
CA ALA A 246 18.87 17.03 -43.83
C ALA A 246 19.46 16.28 -42.62
N MET A 247 18.61 15.89 -41.66
CA MET A 247 19.02 15.13 -40.47
C MET A 247 19.57 13.74 -40.86
N LYS A 248 18.92 13.04 -41.79
CA LYS A 248 19.39 11.75 -42.31
C LYS A 248 20.72 11.87 -43.04
N CYS A 249 20.91 12.95 -43.81
CA CYS A 249 22.12 13.22 -44.57
C CYS A 249 23.34 13.27 -43.64
N LEU A 250 23.27 14.05 -42.55
CA LEU A 250 24.36 14.14 -41.59
C LEU A 250 24.53 12.88 -40.74
N ALA A 251 23.43 12.26 -40.31
CA ALA A 251 23.48 11.07 -39.44
C ALA A 251 24.03 9.80 -40.12
N ASN A 252 23.95 9.72 -41.44
CA ASN A 252 24.41 8.59 -42.25
C ASN A 252 25.54 8.97 -43.22
N TRP A 253 26.21 10.10 -42.98
CA TRP A 253 27.31 10.54 -43.81
C TRP A 253 28.42 9.47 -43.91
N PRO A 254 29.02 9.25 -45.10
CA PRO A 254 28.80 9.92 -46.38
C PRO A 254 27.70 9.27 -47.25
N SER A 255 27.11 8.17 -46.82
CA SER A 255 26.14 7.37 -47.56
C SER A 255 24.73 8.00 -47.57
N CYS A 256 24.59 9.18 -48.18
CA CYS A 256 23.29 9.81 -48.37
C CYS A 256 22.60 9.24 -49.61
N SER A 257 21.83 8.15 -49.45
CA SER A 257 21.18 7.42 -50.55
C SER A 257 20.25 8.27 -51.42
N ASP A 258 19.69 9.34 -50.86
CA ASP A 258 18.65 10.16 -51.50
C ASP A 258 19.20 11.37 -52.28
N LEU A 259 20.48 11.73 -52.12
CA LEU A 259 21.07 12.91 -52.77
C LEU A 259 22.09 12.50 -53.82
N LYS A 260 21.63 12.36 -55.07
CA LYS A 260 22.50 12.34 -56.27
C LYS A 260 23.07 13.74 -56.60
N GLN A 261 23.35 14.56 -55.59
CA GLN A 261 23.80 15.94 -55.76
C GLN A 261 25.31 16.05 -55.58
N PRO A 262 25.98 16.95 -56.33
CA PRO A 262 27.41 17.18 -56.18
C PRO A 262 27.69 17.81 -54.81
N THR A 263 28.42 17.08 -53.97
CA THR A 263 28.92 17.58 -52.69
C THR A 263 29.99 18.63 -52.95
N TYR A 264 29.68 19.91 -52.72
CA TYR A 264 30.70 20.96 -52.66
C TYR A 264 31.33 21.01 -51.26
N SER A 265 32.51 21.60 -51.15
CA SER A 265 33.21 21.78 -49.86
C SER A 265 32.39 22.62 -48.89
N GLY A 266 32.09 22.08 -47.70
CA GLY A 266 31.32 22.79 -46.66
C GLY A 266 29.81 22.54 -46.69
N PHE A 267 29.31 21.73 -47.63
CA PHE A 267 27.90 21.32 -47.69
C PHE A 267 27.38 20.78 -46.35
N GLU A 268 28.19 20.00 -45.62
CA GLU A 268 27.84 19.47 -44.31
C GLU A 268 27.61 20.56 -43.26
N ARG A 269 28.36 21.67 -43.33
CA ARG A 269 28.23 22.81 -42.41
C ARG A 269 26.94 23.57 -42.70
N ASP A 270 26.59 23.74 -43.97
CA ASP A 270 25.36 24.42 -44.39
C ASP A 270 24.11 23.60 -44.04
N VAL A 271 24.15 22.28 -44.25
CA VAL A 271 23.07 21.38 -43.82
C VAL A 271 22.92 21.42 -42.30
N PHE A 272 24.03 21.38 -41.56
CA PHE A 272 24.00 21.48 -40.10
C PHE A 272 23.39 22.81 -39.64
N LYS A 273 23.84 23.93 -40.22
CA LYS A 273 23.31 25.26 -39.93
C LYS A 273 21.81 25.34 -40.18
N THR A 274 21.34 24.79 -41.30
CA THR A 274 19.91 24.76 -41.63
C THR A 274 19.07 24.02 -40.57
N ILE A 275 19.58 22.91 -40.04
CA ILE A 275 18.92 22.16 -38.96
C ILE A 275 18.90 22.98 -37.67
N VAL A 276 20.03 23.62 -37.31
CA VAL A 276 20.13 24.48 -36.13
C VAL A 276 19.17 25.66 -36.22
N ASP A 277 19.11 26.33 -37.37
CA ASP A 277 18.21 27.47 -37.61
C ASP A 277 16.73 27.06 -37.46
N TYR A 278 16.34 25.89 -37.97
CA TYR A 278 14.98 25.37 -37.82
C TYR A 278 14.60 25.13 -36.35
N PHE A 279 15.45 24.43 -35.58
CA PHE A 279 15.17 24.16 -34.18
C PHE A 279 15.32 25.41 -33.29
N GLY A 280 16.15 26.38 -33.70
CA GLY A 280 16.31 27.67 -33.02
C GLY A 280 15.12 28.62 -33.18
N GLN A 281 14.33 28.49 -34.26
CA GLN A 281 13.12 29.27 -34.50
C GLN A 281 11.87 28.76 -33.73
N MET A 282 12.00 27.64 -33.02
CA MET A 282 10.90 27.06 -32.26
C MET A 282 10.53 27.95 -31.07
N LYS A 283 9.24 28.29 -30.94
CA LYS A 283 8.72 29.16 -29.86
C LYS A 283 8.74 28.50 -28.48
N GLU A 284 8.77 27.17 -28.44
CA GLU A 284 8.73 26.38 -27.21
C GLU A 284 9.82 25.30 -27.26
N PRO A 285 10.52 25.01 -26.14
CA PRO A 285 11.46 23.91 -26.08
C PRO A 285 10.76 22.56 -26.28
N LEU A 286 11.49 21.58 -26.77
CA LEU A 286 10.97 20.22 -27.01
C LEU A 286 10.47 19.57 -25.71
N LEU A 287 11.09 19.88 -24.57
CA LEU A 287 10.64 19.39 -23.26
C LEU A 287 9.46 20.18 -22.67
N THR A 288 8.96 21.20 -23.38
CA THR A 288 7.89 22.15 -22.98
C THR A 288 8.25 22.99 -21.76
N PHE A 289 7.68 24.19 -21.65
CA PHE A 289 7.90 25.02 -20.45
C PHE A 289 7.22 24.42 -19.21
N HIS A 290 6.10 23.72 -19.40
CA HIS A 290 5.30 23.15 -18.32
C HIS A 290 5.98 22.01 -17.56
N PHE A 291 6.94 21.34 -18.18
CA PHE A 291 7.66 20.22 -17.57
C PHE A 291 9.11 20.58 -17.21
N PHE A 292 9.51 21.85 -17.36
CA PHE A 292 10.87 22.31 -17.09
C PHE A 292 11.34 21.89 -15.68
N ASP A 293 10.53 22.14 -14.66
CA ASP A 293 10.86 21.84 -13.26
C ASP A 293 11.06 20.33 -13.01
N ILE A 294 10.34 19.47 -13.74
CA ILE A 294 10.56 18.01 -13.70
C ILE A 294 11.97 17.71 -14.17
N PHE A 295 12.38 18.23 -15.33
CA PHE A 295 13.70 17.95 -15.89
C PHE A 295 14.83 18.54 -15.05
N VAL A 296 14.62 19.70 -14.41
CA VAL A 296 15.55 20.26 -13.42
C VAL A 296 15.65 19.36 -12.17
N SER A 297 14.52 18.82 -11.69
CA SER A 297 14.52 17.87 -10.57
C SER A 297 15.29 16.59 -10.93
N VAL A 298 15.16 16.11 -12.17
CA VAL A 298 15.90 14.95 -12.68
C VAL A 298 17.40 15.22 -12.79
N LEU A 299 17.83 16.45 -13.07
CA LEU A 299 19.25 16.82 -13.06
C LEU A 299 19.92 16.54 -11.71
N GLY A 300 19.18 16.66 -10.61
CA GLY A 300 19.64 16.30 -9.26
C GLY A 300 19.91 14.79 -9.09
N LEU A 301 19.31 13.95 -9.93
CA LEU A 301 19.47 12.49 -9.91
C LEU A 301 20.55 11.97 -10.84
N LEU A 302 21.19 12.80 -11.66
CA LEU A 302 22.21 12.36 -12.63
C LEU A 302 23.39 11.60 -11.99
N GLN A 303 23.66 11.82 -10.70
CA GLN A 303 24.66 11.06 -9.95
C GLN A 303 24.31 9.56 -9.81
N LYS A 304 23.04 9.20 -10.00
CA LYS A 304 22.51 7.83 -9.95
C LYS A 304 21.91 7.49 -11.32
N PRO A 305 22.72 6.98 -12.28
CA PRO A 305 22.30 6.86 -13.68
C PRO A 305 21.05 6.00 -13.85
N SER A 306 20.92 4.89 -13.12
CA SER A 306 19.71 4.04 -13.16
C SER A 306 18.43 4.81 -12.80
N LYS A 307 18.45 5.63 -11.75
CA LYS A 307 17.27 6.42 -11.35
C LYS A 307 17.02 7.57 -12.31
N ALA A 308 18.09 8.21 -12.80
CA ALA A 308 17.98 9.29 -13.78
C ALA A 308 17.38 8.80 -15.10
N VAL A 309 17.83 7.65 -15.61
CA VAL A 309 17.27 7.04 -16.83
C VAL A 309 15.79 6.73 -16.61
N GLU A 310 15.41 6.09 -15.49
CA GLU A 310 14.00 5.81 -15.19
C GLU A 310 13.17 7.10 -15.08
N ALA A 311 13.68 8.13 -14.42
CA ALA A 311 12.98 9.40 -14.28
C ALA A 311 12.80 10.11 -15.63
N LEU A 312 13.83 10.14 -16.48
CA LEU A 312 13.74 10.71 -17.82
C LEU A 312 12.81 9.90 -18.73
N GLN A 313 12.85 8.56 -18.64
CA GLN A 313 11.92 7.70 -19.39
C GLN A 313 10.46 8.05 -19.07
N ILE A 314 10.13 8.14 -17.78
CA ILE A 314 8.76 8.47 -17.34
C ILE A 314 8.38 9.90 -17.72
N SER A 315 9.28 10.86 -17.51
CA SER A 315 9.04 12.28 -17.84
C SER A 315 8.82 12.48 -19.35
N CYS A 316 9.58 11.78 -20.19
CA CYS A 316 9.41 11.80 -21.64
C CYS A 316 8.08 11.22 -22.11
N LEU A 317 7.39 10.35 -21.34
CA LEU A 317 6.05 9.87 -21.68
C LEU A 317 4.96 10.94 -21.51
N LEU A 318 5.19 11.92 -20.65
CA LEU A 318 4.25 13.03 -20.39
C LEU A 318 4.24 14.06 -21.53
N LEU A 319 5.31 14.08 -22.33
CA LEU A 319 5.46 15.02 -23.44
C LEU A 319 4.35 14.83 -24.49
N PRO A 320 3.94 15.92 -25.18
CA PRO A 320 3.15 15.80 -26.40
C PRO A 320 3.83 14.83 -27.38
N PRO A 321 3.08 13.93 -28.05
CA PRO A 321 3.66 12.92 -28.96
C PRO A 321 4.54 13.53 -30.06
N GLU A 322 4.17 14.72 -30.54
CA GLU A 322 4.91 15.48 -31.55
C GLU A 322 6.29 15.89 -31.04
N ASN A 323 6.34 16.47 -29.84
CA ASN A 323 7.56 16.90 -29.18
C ASN A 323 8.45 15.70 -28.86
N ARG A 324 7.88 14.60 -28.37
CA ARG A 324 8.61 13.37 -28.09
C ARG A 324 9.23 12.78 -29.36
N LYS A 325 8.48 12.74 -30.47
CA LYS A 325 9.01 12.29 -31.77
C LYS A 325 10.16 13.18 -32.26
N ARG A 326 10.00 14.50 -32.20
CA ARG A 326 11.04 15.47 -32.58
C ARG A 326 12.30 15.30 -31.73
N LEU A 327 12.15 15.17 -30.41
CA LEU A 327 13.23 14.87 -29.47
C LEU A 327 13.94 13.55 -29.81
N GLN A 328 13.16 12.49 -30.08
CA GLN A 328 13.71 11.18 -30.45
C GLN A 328 14.58 11.23 -31.71
N LEU A 329 14.13 11.94 -32.74
CA LEU A 329 14.87 12.08 -33.98
C LEU A 329 16.11 12.97 -33.79
N LEU A 330 15.97 14.08 -33.06
CA LEU A 330 17.05 15.04 -32.80
C LEU A 330 18.18 14.41 -32.00
N VAL A 331 17.88 13.82 -30.84
CA VAL A 331 18.90 13.21 -29.97
C VAL A 331 19.58 12.04 -30.66
N ARG A 332 18.82 11.24 -31.43
CA ARG A 332 19.39 10.14 -32.24
C ARG A 332 20.33 10.67 -33.32
N MET A 333 19.97 11.75 -34.01
CA MET A 333 20.84 12.40 -34.98
C MET A 333 22.12 12.94 -34.31
N MET A 334 21.98 13.67 -33.19
CA MET A 334 23.11 14.22 -32.43
C MET A 334 24.09 13.12 -31.99
N ALA A 335 23.57 12.00 -31.46
CA ALA A 335 24.38 10.85 -31.06
C ALA A 335 25.09 10.20 -32.26
N ARG A 336 24.39 10.00 -33.38
CA ARG A 336 24.97 9.43 -34.60
C ARG A 336 26.06 10.30 -35.20
N ILE A 337 25.83 11.61 -35.29
CA ILE A 337 26.82 12.58 -35.78
C ILE A 337 28.06 12.60 -34.86
N SER A 338 27.85 12.58 -33.54
CA SER A 338 28.97 12.63 -32.57
C SER A 338 29.84 11.37 -32.58
N LEU A 339 29.29 10.24 -33.01
CA LEU A 339 29.99 8.95 -33.12
C LEU A 339 30.54 8.69 -34.54
N ASN A 340 30.18 9.52 -35.53
CA ASN A 340 30.59 9.32 -36.91
C ASN A 340 32.02 9.83 -37.11
N GLN A 341 32.93 8.92 -37.48
CA GLN A 341 34.33 9.24 -37.76
C GLN A 341 34.54 9.72 -39.20
N ASP A 342 33.62 9.42 -40.11
CA ASP A 342 33.71 9.77 -41.54
C ASP A 342 33.18 11.18 -41.84
N LEU A 343 32.50 11.80 -40.87
CA LEU A 343 31.96 13.15 -41.02
C LEU A 343 33.06 14.20 -40.81
N PRO A 344 33.27 15.14 -41.76
CA PRO A 344 34.19 16.25 -41.58
C PRO A 344 33.84 17.10 -40.35
N PRO A 345 34.83 17.79 -39.75
CA PRO A 345 34.57 18.72 -38.65
C PRO A 345 33.60 19.82 -39.08
N LEU A 346 32.44 19.87 -38.42
CA LEU A 346 31.40 20.88 -38.64
C LEU A 346 31.80 22.27 -38.14
N SER A 347 32.81 22.34 -37.27
CA SER A 347 33.44 23.57 -36.79
C SER A 347 34.94 23.35 -36.70
N GLU A 348 35.71 24.40 -36.96
CA GLU A 348 37.18 24.39 -36.88
C GLU A 348 37.69 24.56 -35.45
N SER A 349 36.88 25.17 -34.57
CA SER A 349 37.27 25.51 -33.20
C SER A 349 36.69 24.58 -32.13
N VAL A 350 35.58 23.90 -32.42
CA VAL A 350 34.81 23.13 -31.43
C VAL A 350 34.63 21.68 -31.89
N ARG A 351 34.86 20.72 -30.98
CA ARG A 351 34.60 19.29 -31.25
C ARG A 351 33.12 19.08 -31.58
N THR A 352 32.84 18.19 -32.53
CA THR A 352 31.48 17.85 -33.00
C THR A 352 30.50 17.59 -31.87
N ARG A 353 30.89 16.80 -30.85
CA ARG A 353 30.02 16.52 -29.69
C ARG A 353 29.66 17.78 -28.90
N THR A 354 30.64 18.64 -28.62
CA THR A 354 30.42 19.90 -27.89
C THR A 354 29.53 20.83 -28.70
N LEU A 355 29.75 20.89 -30.02
CA LEU A 355 28.91 21.66 -30.94
C LEU A 355 27.47 21.18 -30.94
N MET A 356 27.21 19.86 -30.95
CA MET A 356 25.86 19.30 -30.85
C MET A 356 25.15 19.75 -29.57
N VAL A 357 25.84 19.64 -28.43
CA VAL A 357 25.27 20.02 -27.13
C VAL A 357 24.99 21.52 -27.08
N GLN A 358 25.93 22.36 -27.51
CA GLN A 358 25.75 23.82 -27.51
C GLN A 358 24.61 24.24 -28.43
N ALA A 359 24.57 23.73 -29.67
CA ALA A 359 23.59 24.13 -30.68
C ALA A 359 22.14 23.74 -30.33
N PHE A 360 21.92 22.62 -29.65
CA PHE A 360 20.58 22.09 -29.37
C PHE A 360 20.15 22.16 -27.90
N SER A 361 21.02 22.63 -26.99
CA SER A 361 20.69 22.76 -25.55
C SER A 361 19.40 23.57 -25.34
N ARG A 362 19.37 24.78 -25.89
CA ARG A 362 18.27 25.74 -25.75
C ARG A 362 16.97 25.28 -26.40
N CYS A 363 17.02 24.53 -27.50
CA CYS A 363 15.80 24.01 -28.12
C CYS A 363 15.24 22.77 -27.41
N ILE A 364 16.07 22.05 -26.65
CA ILE A 364 15.63 20.88 -25.87
C ILE A 364 15.08 21.34 -24.51
N LEU A 365 15.86 22.11 -23.76
CA LEU A 365 15.50 22.62 -22.44
C LEU A 365 15.83 24.11 -22.35
N CYS A 366 14.82 24.92 -22.03
CA CYS A 366 14.97 26.35 -21.79
C CYS A 366 13.93 26.75 -20.74
N SER A 367 14.32 27.61 -19.79
CA SER A 367 13.36 28.27 -18.92
C SER A 367 12.56 29.30 -19.72
N LYS A 368 11.40 29.68 -19.21
CA LYS A 368 10.60 30.79 -19.75
C LYS A 368 11.25 32.15 -19.45
N ASP A 369 11.95 32.25 -18.33
CA ASP A 369 12.69 33.43 -17.90
C ASP A 369 14.16 33.21 -18.27
N GLU A 370 14.75 34.07 -19.10
CA GLU A 370 16.13 33.92 -19.57
C GLU A 370 17.13 34.13 -18.42
N ILE A 371 17.59 33.03 -17.80
CA ILE A 371 18.61 33.04 -16.74
C ILE A 371 19.85 32.27 -17.24
N ASP A 372 21.04 32.86 -17.11
CA ASP A 372 22.30 32.28 -17.62
C ASP A 372 22.65 30.89 -17.03
N LEU A 373 22.13 30.55 -15.84
CA LEU A 373 22.37 29.25 -15.20
C LEU A 373 21.70 28.10 -15.96
N ASP A 374 20.66 28.37 -16.73
CA ASP A 374 19.87 27.36 -17.43
C ASP A 374 20.62 26.72 -18.59
N GLU A 375 21.57 27.44 -19.20
CA GLU A 375 22.33 26.93 -20.34
C GLU A 375 23.28 25.78 -19.91
N LEU A 376 23.93 25.91 -18.76
CA LEU A 376 24.79 24.85 -18.21
C LEU A 376 23.98 23.63 -17.77
N LEU A 377 22.80 23.85 -17.19
CA LEU A 377 21.87 22.79 -16.79
C LEU A 377 21.35 22.03 -18.02
N ALA A 378 20.92 22.77 -19.05
CA ALA A 378 20.47 22.22 -20.33
C ALA A 378 21.60 21.43 -21.02
N ALA A 379 22.81 21.99 -21.11
CA ALA A 379 23.96 21.31 -21.70
C ALA A 379 24.28 19.99 -20.97
N LYS A 380 24.22 19.99 -19.63
CA LYS A 380 24.43 18.78 -18.83
C LYS A 380 23.34 17.72 -19.07
N LEU A 381 22.07 18.14 -19.10
CA LEU A 381 20.95 17.25 -19.39
C LEU A 381 21.10 16.64 -20.79
N VAL A 382 21.32 17.47 -21.80
CA VAL A 382 21.42 17.06 -23.20
C VAL A 382 22.60 16.13 -23.42
N SER A 383 23.75 16.39 -22.79
CA SER A 383 24.88 15.46 -22.79
C SER A 383 24.48 14.08 -22.26
N PHE A 384 23.81 14.01 -21.11
CA PHE A 384 23.36 12.74 -20.54
C PHE A 384 22.29 12.05 -21.41
N LEU A 385 21.40 12.83 -22.01
CA LEU A 385 20.37 12.37 -22.95
C LEU A 385 21.00 11.73 -24.19
N MET A 386 22.03 12.36 -24.76
CA MET A 386 22.79 11.82 -25.89
C MET A 386 23.48 10.50 -25.55
N ASP A 387 24.06 10.39 -24.36
CA ASP A 387 24.82 9.20 -23.96
C ASP A 387 23.89 7.98 -23.70
N ASN A 388 22.65 8.22 -23.25
CA ASN A 388 21.71 7.17 -22.82
C ASN A 388 20.40 7.16 -23.62
N TYR A 389 20.38 7.74 -24.83
CA TYR A 389 19.16 8.01 -25.59
C TYR A 389 18.31 6.75 -25.89
N GLN A 390 18.97 5.61 -26.11
CA GLN A 390 18.30 4.35 -26.45
C GLN A 390 17.42 3.87 -25.29
N GLU A 391 17.96 3.96 -24.06
CA GLU A 391 17.22 3.60 -22.86
C GLU A 391 16.20 4.70 -22.53
N ILE A 392 16.64 5.97 -22.43
CA ILE A 392 15.79 7.10 -22.00
C ILE A 392 14.53 7.25 -22.86
N LEU A 393 14.65 7.08 -24.18
CA LEU A 393 13.55 7.36 -25.10
C LEU A 393 12.76 6.10 -25.50
N SER A 394 13.10 4.95 -24.91
CA SER A 394 12.32 3.71 -25.03
C SER A 394 11.06 3.74 -24.16
N VAL A 395 10.13 2.82 -24.42
CA VAL A 395 8.93 2.66 -23.59
C VAL A 395 9.30 1.83 -22.35
N PRO A 396 9.02 2.30 -21.13
CA PRO A 396 9.32 1.54 -19.90
C PRO A 396 8.42 0.30 -19.80
N SER A 397 8.96 -0.86 -20.13
CA SER A 397 8.23 -2.13 -20.13
C SER A 397 7.69 -2.51 -18.75
N ALA A 398 8.46 -2.26 -17.68
CA ALA A 398 8.04 -2.54 -16.31
C ALA A 398 6.81 -1.70 -15.89
N LEU A 399 6.78 -0.42 -16.27
CA LEU A 399 5.62 0.44 -16.02
C LEU A 399 4.41 -0.05 -16.82
N LYS A 400 4.61 -0.35 -18.11
CA LYS A 400 3.58 -0.87 -18.99
C LYS A 400 2.95 -2.15 -18.44
N SER A 401 3.75 -3.16 -18.12
CA SER A 401 3.25 -4.43 -17.57
C SER A 401 2.52 -4.22 -16.24
N SER A 402 3.03 -3.36 -15.35
CA SER A 402 2.35 -3.05 -14.08
C SER A 402 0.98 -2.41 -14.28
N ILE A 403 0.82 -1.58 -15.31
CA ILE A 403 -0.46 -0.91 -15.61
C ILE A 403 -1.41 -1.90 -16.32
N GLU A 404 -0.91 -2.68 -17.26
CA GLU A 404 -1.69 -3.72 -17.95
C GLU A 404 -2.21 -4.77 -16.96
N ASP A 405 -1.38 -5.24 -16.03
CA ASP A 405 -1.79 -6.15 -14.96
C ASP A 405 -2.85 -5.53 -14.05
N HIS A 406 -2.74 -4.24 -13.76
CA HIS A 406 -3.73 -3.51 -12.98
C HIS A 406 -5.07 -3.40 -13.73
N VAL A 407 -5.04 -3.06 -15.02
CA VAL A 407 -6.24 -2.99 -15.87
C VAL A 407 -6.89 -4.36 -15.99
N VAL A 408 -6.13 -5.42 -16.24
CA VAL A 408 -6.63 -6.81 -16.28
C VAL A 408 -7.24 -7.20 -14.93
N HIS A 409 -6.60 -6.86 -13.81
CA HIS A 409 -7.15 -7.09 -12.48
C HIS A 409 -8.49 -6.36 -12.26
N LEU A 410 -8.63 -5.14 -12.79
CA LEU A 410 -9.88 -4.40 -12.74
C LEU A 410 -10.98 -5.02 -13.63
N GLN A 411 -10.61 -5.64 -14.75
CA GLN A 411 -11.54 -6.29 -15.69
C GLN A 411 -11.94 -7.71 -15.27
N ARG A 412 -11.16 -8.40 -14.41
CA ARG A 412 -11.47 -9.76 -13.96
C ARG A 412 -12.81 -9.82 -13.23
N VAL A 413 -13.67 -10.74 -13.67
CA VAL A 413 -14.96 -11.05 -13.05
C VAL A 413 -14.72 -11.57 -11.64
N GLN A 414 -15.38 -10.97 -10.65
CA GLN A 414 -15.40 -11.50 -9.29
C GLN A 414 -16.61 -12.42 -9.14
N ILE A 415 -16.36 -13.69 -8.82
CA ILE A 415 -17.42 -14.63 -8.47
C ILE A 415 -17.79 -14.36 -7.01
N LYS A 416 -18.96 -13.75 -6.78
CA LYS A 416 -19.54 -13.66 -5.44
C LYS A 416 -20.52 -14.82 -5.28
N TYR A 417 -20.29 -15.66 -4.28
CA TYR A 417 -21.23 -16.70 -3.88
C TYR A 417 -22.40 -16.04 -3.11
N ALA A 418 -23.66 -16.45 -3.36
CA ALA A 418 -24.78 -15.98 -2.56
C ALA A 418 -24.51 -16.25 -1.06
N GLY A 419 -24.60 -15.20 -0.24
CA GLY A 419 -24.13 -15.19 1.16
C GLY A 419 -22.87 -14.35 1.40
N ALA A 420 -22.18 -13.93 0.33
CA ALA A 420 -21.06 -12.97 0.38
C ALA A 420 -21.50 -11.51 0.15
N ASP A 421 -22.80 -11.21 0.23
CA ASP A 421 -23.32 -9.84 0.32
C ASP A 421 -23.03 -9.29 1.72
N SER A 422 -21.76 -8.98 1.94
CA SER A 422 -21.32 -8.06 2.98
C SER A 422 -21.28 -6.64 2.41
N ASP A 423 -22.41 -6.16 1.91
CA ASP A 423 -22.66 -4.70 1.77
C ASP A 423 -23.35 -4.14 3.03
N ALA A 424 -23.51 -4.96 4.08
CA ALA A 424 -23.56 -4.48 5.45
C ALA A 424 -22.10 -4.28 5.95
N PRO A 425 -21.78 -3.21 6.69
CA PRO A 425 -20.48 -3.07 7.31
C PRO A 425 -20.21 -4.32 8.15
N LEU A 426 -19.24 -5.13 7.71
CA LEU A 426 -18.83 -6.35 8.39
C LEU A 426 -18.68 -6.06 9.90
N PRO A 427 -19.38 -6.78 10.79
CA PRO A 427 -18.90 -6.88 12.16
C PRO A 427 -17.47 -7.43 12.08
N PRO A 428 -16.53 -6.90 12.88
CA PRO A 428 -15.18 -7.44 12.93
C PRO A 428 -15.26 -8.97 13.17
N PRO A 429 -14.34 -9.76 12.60
CA PRO A 429 -14.38 -11.21 12.73
C PRO A 429 -14.52 -11.56 14.21
N SER A 430 -15.53 -12.36 14.55
CA SER A 430 -15.76 -12.88 15.90
C SER A 430 -14.62 -13.82 16.25
N PHE A 431 -13.48 -13.26 16.60
CA PHE A 431 -12.36 -14.00 17.14
C PHE A 431 -12.72 -14.32 18.59
N CYS A 432 -12.82 -15.61 18.91
CA CYS A 432 -12.89 -16.06 20.30
C CYS A 432 -11.70 -15.43 21.03
N HIS A 433 -11.95 -14.43 21.87
CA HIS A 433 -10.91 -13.85 22.71
C HIS A 433 -10.47 -14.92 23.70
N GLN A 434 -9.17 -15.24 23.70
CA GLN A 434 -8.60 -16.13 24.69
C GLN A 434 -8.65 -15.44 26.05
N ILE A 435 -9.64 -15.83 26.87
CA ILE A 435 -9.81 -15.32 28.23
C ILE A 435 -8.58 -15.73 29.04
N ARG A 436 -7.96 -14.76 29.72
CA ARG A 436 -6.79 -15.03 30.57
C ARG A 436 -7.21 -15.88 31.76
N THR A 437 -6.35 -16.77 32.26
CA THR A 437 -6.67 -17.66 33.39
C THR A 437 -7.20 -16.90 34.62
N GLY A 438 -6.64 -15.72 34.90
CA GLY A 438 -7.14 -14.84 35.98
C GLY A 438 -8.46 -14.13 35.69
N GLU A 439 -8.78 -13.82 34.42
CA GLU A 439 -10.11 -13.31 34.03
C GLU A 439 -11.16 -14.41 34.09
N SER A 440 -10.78 -15.66 33.79
CA SER A 440 -11.65 -16.83 33.96
C SER A 440 -11.96 -17.07 35.43
N GLU A 441 -10.99 -16.94 36.34
CA GLU A 441 -11.21 -17.09 37.78
C GLU A 441 -12.07 -15.95 38.34
N TYR A 442 -11.86 -14.71 37.90
CA TYR A 442 -12.69 -13.57 38.30
C TYR A 442 -14.13 -13.65 37.76
N GLN A 443 -14.31 -14.07 36.50
CA GLN A 443 -15.63 -14.34 35.91
C GLN A 443 -16.32 -15.54 36.56
N ARG A 444 -15.56 -16.57 36.96
CA ARG A 444 -16.08 -17.73 37.72
C ARG A 444 -16.57 -17.30 39.11
N ALA A 445 -15.86 -16.41 39.79
CA ALA A 445 -16.22 -15.90 41.11
C ALA A 445 -17.37 -14.86 41.09
N THR A 446 -17.43 -14.00 40.07
CA THR A 446 -18.33 -12.81 40.09
C THR A 446 -19.48 -12.91 39.08
N GLY A 447 -19.26 -13.53 37.91
CA GLY A 447 -20.19 -13.45 36.77
C GLY A 447 -21.23 -14.56 36.68
N SER A 448 -21.14 -15.61 37.49
CA SER A 448 -22.04 -16.77 37.41
C SER A 448 -23.18 -16.75 38.43
N HIS A 449 -23.04 -16.05 39.56
CA HIS A 449 -24.01 -16.12 40.65
C HIS A 449 -25.32 -15.38 40.37
N GLU A 450 -25.29 -14.19 39.77
CA GLU A 450 -26.49 -13.38 39.49
C GLU A 450 -27.44 -13.99 38.44
N PRO A 451 -26.97 -14.44 37.26
CA PRO A 451 -27.84 -15.06 36.27
C PRO A 451 -28.40 -16.41 36.73
N LEU A 452 -27.61 -17.18 37.50
CA LEU A 452 -28.05 -18.45 38.08
C LEU A 452 -29.08 -18.25 39.19
N ALA A 453 -28.96 -17.19 40.00
CA ALA A 453 -29.97 -16.81 40.97
C ALA A 453 -31.27 -16.38 40.28
N ALA A 454 -31.19 -15.61 39.19
CA ALA A 454 -32.36 -15.24 38.39
C ALA A 454 -33.05 -16.45 37.75
N LEU A 455 -32.28 -17.43 37.24
CA LEU A 455 -32.82 -18.68 36.71
C LEU A 455 -33.50 -19.52 37.81
N LEU A 456 -32.93 -19.54 39.03
CA LEU A 456 -33.53 -20.22 40.17
C LEU A 456 -34.87 -19.56 40.55
N GLU A 457 -34.94 -18.23 40.56
CA GLU A 457 -36.19 -17.48 40.78
C GLU A 457 -37.22 -17.76 39.70
N GLU A 458 -36.81 -17.81 38.43
CA GLU A 458 -37.71 -18.11 37.33
C GLU A 458 -38.32 -19.51 37.49
N ILE A 459 -37.51 -20.52 37.85
CA ILE A 459 -38.00 -21.88 38.12
C ILE A 459 -38.96 -21.88 39.33
N VAL A 460 -38.70 -21.09 40.37
CA VAL A 460 -39.55 -20.99 41.57
C VAL A 460 -40.82 -20.19 41.32
N MET A 461 -40.82 -19.18 40.44
CA MET A 461 -41.99 -18.35 40.15
C MET A 461 -42.85 -18.89 39.01
N ASN A 462 -42.31 -19.78 38.18
CA ASN A 462 -43.05 -20.36 37.05
C ASN A 462 -44.25 -21.21 37.56
N LYS A 463 -45.45 -20.84 37.09
CA LYS A 463 -46.75 -21.45 37.43
C LYS A 463 -47.21 -22.51 36.42
N GLU A 464 -46.55 -22.62 35.26
CA GLU A 464 -46.91 -23.55 34.20
C GLU A 464 -46.29 -24.95 34.40
N ILE A 465 -45.24 -25.04 35.23
CA ILE A 465 -44.58 -26.31 35.55
C ILE A 465 -45.30 -27.05 36.68
N SER A 466 -45.46 -28.37 36.51
CA SER A 466 -46.05 -29.23 37.54
C SER A 466 -45.20 -29.22 38.81
N VAL A 467 -45.84 -29.32 39.98
CA VAL A 467 -45.16 -29.35 41.30
C VAL A 467 -44.09 -30.47 41.36
N LYS A 468 -44.35 -31.58 40.67
CA LYS A 468 -43.44 -32.73 40.60
C LYS A 468 -42.20 -32.43 39.76
N ASP A 469 -42.36 -31.75 38.63
CA ASP A 469 -41.25 -31.41 37.73
C ASP A 469 -40.46 -30.21 38.22
N LYS A 470 -41.12 -29.27 38.90
CA LYS A 470 -40.48 -28.19 39.65
C LYS A 470 -39.54 -28.74 40.72
N LYS A 471 -39.99 -29.72 41.51
CA LYS A 471 -39.15 -30.40 42.51
C LYS A 471 -37.99 -31.18 41.88
N LYS A 472 -38.16 -31.78 40.69
CA LYS A 472 -37.06 -32.43 39.95
C LYS A 472 -36.03 -31.41 39.44
N LYS A 473 -36.49 -30.31 38.84
CA LYS A 473 -35.63 -29.24 38.33
C LYS A 473 -34.86 -28.56 39.46
N LEU A 474 -35.49 -28.31 40.61
CA LEU A 474 -34.83 -27.78 41.81
C LEU A 474 -33.79 -28.75 42.38
N LYS A 475 -34.08 -30.06 42.44
CA LYS A 475 -33.07 -31.06 42.84
C LYS A 475 -31.90 -31.15 41.86
N GLN A 476 -32.19 -31.05 40.56
CA GLN A 476 -31.15 -31.03 39.52
C GLN A 476 -30.29 -29.77 39.64
N PHE A 477 -30.92 -28.61 39.89
CA PHE A 477 -30.23 -27.35 40.11
C PHE A 477 -29.37 -27.38 41.38
N GLN A 478 -29.90 -27.89 42.49
CA GLN A 478 -29.16 -28.08 43.75
C GLN A 478 -27.93 -28.98 43.56
N LYS A 479 -28.05 -30.04 42.75
CA LYS A 479 -26.93 -30.94 42.45
C LYS A 479 -25.86 -30.27 41.57
N SER A 480 -26.27 -29.42 40.64
CA SER A 480 -25.35 -28.73 39.72
C SER A 480 -24.72 -27.47 40.32
N TYR A 481 -25.44 -26.76 41.18
CA TYR A 481 -25.05 -25.45 41.73
C TYR A 481 -25.44 -25.31 43.22
N PRO A 482 -24.78 -26.06 44.13
CA PRO A 482 -25.15 -26.12 45.55
C PRO A 482 -24.98 -24.77 46.28
N GLU A 483 -23.96 -23.98 45.94
CA GLU A 483 -23.68 -22.70 46.60
C GLU A 483 -24.76 -21.64 46.32
N VAL A 484 -25.24 -21.54 45.08
CA VAL A 484 -26.32 -20.60 44.70
C VAL A 484 -27.65 -21.02 45.34
N TYR A 485 -27.92 -22.33 45.39
CA TYR A 485 -29.11 -22.87 46.04
C TYR A 485 -29.11 -22.58 47.55
N ARG A 486 -27.96 -22.73 48.23
CA ARG A 486 -27.82 -22.49 49.67
C ARG A 486 -27.99 -21.01 50.04
N VAL A 487 -27.58 -20.09 49.16
CA VAL A 487 -27.80 -18.65 49.34
C VAL A 487 -29.29 -18.30 49.26
N ARG A 488 -30.07 -18.97 48.40
CA ARG A 488 -31.52 -18.71 48.27
C ARG A 488 -32.38 -19.45 49.30
N PHE A 489 -31.97 -20.65 49.72
CA PHE A 489 -32.64 -21.43 50.75
C PHE A 489 -31.69 -21.72 51.94
N PRO A 490 -31.41 -20.74 52.80
CA PRO A 490 -30.48 -20.93 53.93
C PRO A 490 -31.07 -21.78 55.06
N THR A 491 -32.41 -21.80 55.19
CA THR A 491 -33.16 -22.54 56.21
C THR A 491 -34.23 -23.44 55.57
N PRO A 492 -34.55 -24.61 56.16
CA PRO A 492 -35.54 -25.54 55.61
C PRO A 492 -36.97 -24.97 55.57
N GLU A 493 -37.25 -23.92 56.34
CA GLU A 493 -38.53 -23.19 56.35
C GLU A 493 -38.76 -22.38 55.07
N SER A 494 -37.69 -21.83 54.48
CA SER A 494 -37.75 -21.08 53.22
C SER A 494 -38.04 -21.98 52.00
N GLU A 495 -37.60 -23.25 52.04
CA GLU A 495 -37.93 -24.26 51.02
C GLU A 495 -39.39 -24.75 51.17
N ALA A 496 -39.89 -24.84 52.40
CA ALA A 496 -41.27 -25.23 52.70
C ALA A 496 -42.31 -24.17 52.30
N MET A 497 -41.93 -22.90 52.17
CA MET A 497 -42.81 -21.82 51.70
C MET A 497 -43.13 -21.94 50.20
N VAL A 498 -42.24 -22.57 49.42
CA VAL A 498 -42.43 -22.83 47.97
C VAL A 498 -43.22 -24.13 47.72
N PHE A 499 -43.20 -25.05 48.69
CA PHE A 499 -43.97 -26.29 48.66
C PHE A 499 -44.59 -26.55 50.04
N PRO A 500 -45.85 -26.18 50.29
CA PRO A 500 -46.50 -26.49 51.57
C PRO A 500 -46.47 -28.01 51.80
N GLU A 501 -45.99 -28.43 52.97
CA GLU A 501 -45.94 -29.84 53.35
C GLU A 501 -47.33 -30.46 53.27
N LYS A 502 -47.42 -31.62 52.60
CA LYS A 502 -48.60 -32.48 52.74
C LYS A 502 -48.63 -32.99 54.18
N THR A 503 -49.65 -32.59 54.94
CA THR A 503 -50.07 -33.24 56.18
C THR A 503 -50.19 -34.74 55.94
N LYS A 504 -49.26 -35.52 56.51
CA LYS A 504 -49.33 -36.98 56.46
C LYS A 504 -50.41 -37.46 57.42
N GLN A 505 -51.62 -37.71 56.92
CA GLN A 505 -52.52 -38.66 57.57
C GLN A 505 -51.91 -40.07 57.43
N LYS A 506 -51.52 -40.67 58.56
CA LYS A 506 -51.11 -42.08 58.61
C LYS A 506 -52.37 -42.98 58.56
N PRO A 507 -52.47 -43.96 57.65
CA PRO A 507 -53.35 -45.11 57.89
C PRO A 507 -52.60 -46.17 58.73
N PRO A 508 -53.31 -47.05 59.45
CA PRO A 508 -52.71 -47.90 60.46
C PRO A 508 -52.00 -49.12 59.86
N ILE A 509 -51.04 -49.62 60.64
CA ILE A 509 -50.27 -50.84 60.44
C ILE A 509 -51.21 -52.05 60.41
N LEU A 510 -51.09 -52.90 59.40
CA LEU A 510 -51.49 -54.31 59.51
C LEU A 510 -50.36 -55.20 59.01
N MET A 511 -49.87 -55.99 59.95
CA MET A 511 -48.90 -57.07 59.77
C MET A 511 -49.60 -58.28 59.14
N TRP A 512 -48.99 -58.87 58.11
CA TRP A 512 -49.04 -60.31 57.91
C TRP A 512 -47.80 -60.77 57.16
N ALA A 513 -46.90 -61.42 57.90
CA ALA A 513 -45.89 -62.29 57.34
C ALA A 513 -46.49 -63.70 57.20
N LEU A 514 -46.20 -64.41 56.11
CA LEU A 514 -45.90 -65.85 56.11
C LEU A 514 -45.46 -66.34 54.70
N LYS A 515 -44.16 -66.60 54.60
CA LYS A 515 -43.50 -67.77 54.00
C LYS A 515 -43.86 -68.21 52.57
N LYS A 516 -42.90 -68.15 51.64
CA LYS A 516 -41.99 -69.28 51.25
C LYS A 516 -41.04 -68.88 50.10
N PRO A 517 -39.90 -69.58 49.91
CA PRO A 517 -38.66 -69.02 49.38
C PRO A 517 -38.41 -69.29 47.88
N PHE A 518 -37.46 -68.50 47.36
CA PHE A 518 -36.78 -68.56 46.07
C PHE A 518 -36.66 -69.95 45.39
N GLN A 519 -36.86 -69.97 44.07
CA GLN A 519 -36.12 -70.84 43.15
C GLN A 519 -35.61 -70.05 41.93
N PRO A 520 -34.36 -70.29 41.47
CA PRO A 520 -33.76 -69.64 40.31
C PRO A 520 -34.06 -70.41 39.01
N PHE A 521 -34.53 -69.72 37.98
CA PHE A 521 -34.71 -70.31 36.65
C PHE A 521 -33.36 -70.47 35.94
N HIS A 522 -33.01 -71.73 35.69
CA HIS A 522 -31.86 -72.14 34.89
C HIS A 522 -32.09 -71.90 33.38
N ARG A 523 -31.02 -71.48 32.71
CA ARG A 523 -30.89 -71.43 31.24
C ARG A 523 -30.93 -72.84 30.65
N THR A 524 -31.64 -73.01 29.54
CA THR A 524 -31.40 -74.11 28.59
C THR A 524 -31.28 -73.57 27.18
N ARG A 525 -30.09 -73.80 26.59
CA ARG A 525 -29.81 -73.74 25.15
C ARG A 525 -30.55 -74.88 24.46
N SER A 526 -31.17 -74.63 23.31
CA SER A 526 -31.49 -75.67 22.34
C SER A 526 -30.74 -75.38 21.04
N PHE A 527 -29.78 -76.24 20.73
CA PHE A 527 -29.24 -76.44 19.38
C PHE A 527 -30.34 -77.00 18.48
N ARG A 528 -30.38 -76.56 17.22
CA ARG A 528 -30.94 -77.35 16.11
C ARG A 528 -29.80 -77.68 15.16
N MET A 529 -29.74 -78.97 14.82
CA MET A 529 -28.95 -79.55 13.73
C MET A 529 -29.37 -78.98 12.38
#